data_AF-A0A074X829-F1
#
_entry.id   AF-A0A074X829-F1
#
_cell.length_a   1.000
_cell.length_b   1.000
_cell.length_c   1.000
_cell.angle_alpha   90.00
_cell.angle_beta   90.00
_cell.angle_gamma   90.00
#
_symmetry.space_group_name_H-M   'P 1'
#
loop_
_entity.id
_entity.type
_entity.pdbx_description
1 polymer ?
#
loop_
_entity_poly.entity_id
_entity_poly.type
_entity_poly.pdbx_seq_one_letter_code
_entity_poly.pdbx_strand_id
1 'polypeptide(L)'
;MATTFPSNPAFNNVFSHLSKNAGFEDIAAMALVGAASAAYMFKGTLWDKPDPYLYKWFERPQELMGGRAGAQQTRNIAEKLEETGADMIIFWGSQSGTAQRMANRLAKECHQRFGVKALSVDASDYSRSRSRSRDY
;
A
#
# COMPACT_ATOMS: atom_id res chain seq x y z
N MET A 1 13.90 41.54 3.32
CA MET A 1 15.23 41.14 2.81
C MET A 1 15.01 40.40 1.50
N ALA A 2 15.29 41.03 0.37
CA ALA A 2 15.24 40.39 -0.95
C ALA A 2 16.59 39.74 -1.21
N THR A 3 16.62 38.42 -1.40
CA THR A 3 17.83 37.68 -1.75
C THR A 3 18.11 37.85 -3.23
N THR A 4 18.96 38.83 -3.58
CA THR A 4 19.46 39.00 -4.93
C THR A 4 20.44 37.87 -5.23
N PHE A 5 20.07 36.97 -6.14
CA PHE A 5 20.97 35.92 -6.64
C PHE A 5 22.16 36.57 -7.36
N PRO A 6 23.42 36.14 -7.11
CA PRO A 6 24.56 36.68 -7.83
C PRO A 6 24.49 36.25 -9.30
N SER A 7 24.32 37.23 -10.20
CA SER A 7 24.32 36.99 -11.64
C SER A 7 25.71 36.53 -12.07
N ASN A 8 25.90 35.23 -12.26
CA ASN A 8 27.16 34.68 -12.73
C ASN A 8 27.37 35.11 -14.19
N PRO A 9 28.41 35.89 -14.53
CA PRO A 9 28.62 36.41 -15.88
C PRO A 9 28.79 35.29 -16.91
N ALA A 10 29.28 34.11 -16.51
CA ALA A 10 29.36 32.94 -17.39
C ALA A 10 27.98 32.42 -17.81
N PHE A 11 27.01 32.42 -16.89
CA PHE A 11 25.64 31.99 -17.17
C PHE A 11 24.92 32.96 -18.10
N ASN A 12 25.12 34.26 -17.88
CA ASN A 12 24.56 35.32 -18.73
C ASN A 12 25.15 35.28 -20.15
N ASN A 13 26.45 34.99 -20.29
CA ASN A 13 27.10 34.86 -21.59
C ASN A 13 26.54 33.66 -22.37
N VAL A 14 26.44 32.49 -21.76
CA VAL A 14 25.87 31.28 -22.40
C VAL A 14 24.42 31.51 -22.84
N PHE A 15 23.60 32.12 -21.97
CA PHE A 15 22.20 32.42 -22.28
C PHE A 15 22.06 33.44 -23.42
N SER A 16 22.94 34.46 -23.45
CA SER A 16 22.92 35.48 -24.51
C SER A 16 23.27 34.91 -25.89
N HIS A 17 24.20 33.95 -25.96
CA HIS A 17 24.56 33.27 -27.20
C HIS A 17 23.47 32.28 -27.66
N LEU A 18 22.78 31.63 -26.71
CA LEU A 18 21.63 30.77 -26.99
C LEU A 18 20.47 31.58 -27.58
N SER A 19 20.18 32.76 -27.03
CA SER A 19 19.05 33.60 -27.49
C SER A 19 19.28 34.28 -28.85
N LYS A 20 20.54 34.57 -29.21
CA LYS A 20 20.86 35.33 -30.43
C LYS A 20 20.70 34.52 -31.72
N ASN A 21 20.80 33.19 -31.66
CA ASN A 21 20.80 32.31 -32.83
C ASN A 21 19.64 31.30 -32.84
N ALA A 22 18.63 31.48 -31.98
CA ALA A 22 17.47 30.59 -31.92
C ALA A 22 16.59 30.79 -33.17
N GLY A 23 16.82 29.96 -34.18
CA GLY A 23 15.97 29.85 -35.36
C GLY A 23 14.68 29.09 -35.06
N PHE A 24 13.71 29.17 -35.97
CA PHE A 24 12.45 28.43 -35.88
C PHE A 24 12.66 26.91 -35.73
N GLU A 25 13.73 26.37 -36.33
CA GLU A 25 14.10 24.95 -36.26
C GLU A 25 14.51 24.53 -34.84
N ASP A 26 15.20 25.38 -34.09
CA ASP A 26 15.66 25.09 -32.73
C ASP A 26 14.47 25.07 -31.76
N ILE A 27 13.53 26.01 -31.94
CA ILE A 27 12.26 26.02 -31.19
C ILE A 27 11.43 24.76 -31.47
N ALA A 28 11.37 24.33 -32.74
CA ALA A 28 10.68 23.10 -33.11
C ALA A 28 11.35 21.86 -32.50
N ALA A 29 12.68 21.79 -32.51
CA ALA A 29 13.43 20.72 -31.88
C ALA A 29 13.20 20.67 -30.36
N MET A 30 13.25 21.82 -29.68
CA MET A 30 12.97 21.91 -28.25
C MET A 30 11.53 21.51 -27.91
N ALA A 31 10.56 21.90 -28.72
CA ALA A 31 9.16 21.52 -28.53
C ALA A 31 8.96 20.01 -28.70
N LEU A 32 9.61 19.39 -29.70
CA LEU A 32 9.55 17.95 -29.92
C LEU A 32 10.19 17.17 -28.77
N VAL A 33 11.37 17.58 -28.30
CA VAL A 33 12.04 16.95 -27.16
C VAL A 33 11.19 17.11 -25.91
N GLY A 34 10.65 18.30 -25.64
CA GLY A 34 9.76 18.54 -24.51
C GLY A 34 8.49 17.68 -24.55
N ALA A 35 7.85 17.56 -25.71
CA ALA A 35 6.69 16.71 -25.91
C ALA A 35 7.02 15.22 -25.72
N ALA A 36 8.17 14.76 -26.23
CA ALA A 36 8.63 13.38 -26.06
C ALA A 36 8.95 13.06 -24.58
N SER A 37 9.60 13.99 -23.86
CA SER A 37 9.89 13.84 -22.43
C SER A 37 8.61 13.82 -21.59
N ALA A 38 7.65 14.71 -21.89
CA ALA A 38 6.35 14.70 -21.24
C ALA A 38 5.62 13.38 -21.49
N ALA A 39 5.55 12.94 -22.75
CA ALA A 39 4.96 11.65 -23.11
C ALA A 39 5.63 10.48 -22.39
N TYR A 40 6.96 10.50 -22.23
CA TYR A 40 7.70 9.49 -21.47
C TYR A 40 7.34 9.50 -19.99
N MET A 41 7.24 10.67 -19.34
CA MET A 41 6.83 10.76 -17.94
C MET A 41 5.38 10.32 -17.70
N PHE A 42 4.47 10.56 -18.67
CA PHE A 42 3.08 10.11 -18.59
C PHE A 42 2.87 8.66 -19.05
N LYS A 43 3.91 7.98 -19.57
CA LYS A 43 3.92 6.58 -20.04
C LYS A 43 3.85 5.52 -18.92
N GLY A 44 3.27 5.90 -17.78
CA GLY A 44 2.94 5.01 -16.65
C GLY A 44 1.60 5.37 -16.00
N THR A 45 1.04 6.55 -16.30
CA THR A 45 -0.22 7.02 -15.69
C THR A 45 -1.40 6.96 -16.66
N LEU A 46 -1.21 7.31 -17.95
CA LEU A 46 -2.31 7.34 -18.93
C LEU A 46 -2.43 6.09 -19.79
N TRP A 47 -1.33 5.34 -20.01
CA TRP A 47 -1.29 4.22 -20.96
C TRP A 47 -0.84 2.89 -20.36
N ASP A 48 -0.61 2.83 -19.05
CA ASP A 48 -0.23 1.57 -18.41
C ASP A 48 -1.49 0.73 -18.21
N LYS A 49 -1.52 -0.45 -18.82
CA LYS A 49 -2.63 -1.39 -18.64
C LYS A 49 -2.48 -2.00 -17.26
N PRO A 50 -3.54 -2.05 -16.43
CA PRO A 50 -3.45 -2.71 -15.14
C PRO A 50 -3.03 -4.16 -15.35
N ASP A 51 -1.93 -4.57 -14.70
CA ASP A 51 -1.37 -5.91 -14.85
C ASP A 51 -2.45 -6.96 -14.53
N PRO A 52 -2.85 -7.82 -15.49
CA PRO A 52 -3.83 -8.87 -15.28
C PRO A 52 -3.46 -9.84 -14.16
N TYR A 53 -2.17 -9.90 -13.78
CA TYR A 53 -1.65 -10.79 -12.75
C TYR A 53 -1.38 -10.11 -11.41
N LEU A 54 -1.84 -8.88 -11.20
CA LEU A 54 -1.69 -8.17 -9.92
C LEU A 54 -2.23 -8.99 -8.74
N TYR A 55 -3.27 -9.81 -8.96
CA TYR A 55 -3.84 -10.69 -7.94
C TYR A 55 -2.84 -11.74 -7.41
N LYS A 56 -1.89 -12.21 -8.23
CA LYS A 56 -0.89 -13.23 -7.82
C LYS A 56 0.05 -12.74 -6.72
N TRP A 57 0.29 -11.43 -6.63
CA TRP A 57 1.12 -10.84 -5.57
C TRP A 57 0.48 -10.95 -4.19
N PHE A 58 -0.84 -11.13 -4.15
CA PHE A 58 -1.62 -11.28 -2.92
C PHE A 58 -2.04 -12.74 -2.66
N GLU A 59 -1.74 -13.66 -3.58
CA GLU A 59 -1.93 -15.09 -3.36
C GLU A 59 -0.83 -15.60 -2.42
N ARG A 60 -1.23 -16.35 -1.38
CA ARG A 60 -0.30 -17.02 -0.45
C ARG A 60 -0.12 -18.48 -0.89
N PRO A 61 0.85 -18.81 -1.76
CA PRO A 61 1.04 -20.19 -2.25
C PRO A 61 1.37 -21.19 -1.12
N GLN A 62 1.76 -20.69 0.05
CA GLN A 62 2.00 -21.49 1.24
C GLN A 62 0.71 -22.13 1.81
N GLU A 63 -0.46 -21.57 1.53
CA GLU A 63 -1.76 -22.11 1.97
C GLU A 63 -2.22 -23.29 1.09
N LEU A 64 -1.76 -23.36 -0.17
CA LEU A 64 -2.04 -24.46 -1.11
C LEU A 64 -1.21 -25.72 -0.83
N MET A 65 0.02 -25.58 -0.32
CA MET A 65 0.89 -26.73 0.00
C MET A 65 0.73 -27.25 1.43
N GLY A 66 0.29 -26.42 2.38
CA GLY A 66 0.06 -26.83 3.76
C GLY A 66 -1.43 -26.93 4.02
N GLY A 67 -2.01 -28.13 3.87
CA GLY A 67 -3.45 -28.44 3.99
C GLY A 67 -4.14 -28.03 5.29
N ARG A 68 -4.25 -26.72 5.51
CA ARG A 68 -5.20 -26.08 6.41
C ARG A 68 -6.01 -25.17 5.51
N ALA A 69 -6.96 -25.78 4.81
CA ALA A 69 -8.13 -25.06 4.34
C ALA A 69 -8.64 -24.26 5.54
N GLY A 70 -8.37 -22.96 5.54
CA GLY A 70 -9.03 -22.01 6.41
C GLY A 70 -10.50 -22.16 6.08
N ALA A 71 -11.19 -22.97 6.88
CA ALA A 71 -12.63 -23.01 6.89
C ALA A 71 -13.10 -21.58 6.80
N GLN A 72 -14.09 -21.31 5.94
CA GLN A 72 -14.83 -20.06 5.93
C GLN A 72 -15.48 -19.89 7.32
N GLN A 73 -14.67 -19.54 8.32
CA GLN A 73 -15.12 -19.19 9.64
C GLN A 73 -15.58 -17.77 9.50
N THR A 74 -16.90 -17.68 9.35
CA THR A 74 -17.78 -16.56 9.64
C THR A 74 -17.02 -15.26 9.84
N ARG A 75 -17.06 -14.41 8.79
CA ARG A 75 -16.45 -13.07 8.72
C ARG A 75 -16.96 -12.10 9.81
N ASN A 76 -17.78 -12.58 10.75
CA ASN A 76 -18.36 -11.83 11.84
C ASN A 76 -17.60 -12.15 13.14
N ILE A 77 -16.63 -11.28 13.44
CA ILE A 77 -15.83 -11.32 14.68
C ILE A 77 -16.73 -11.40 15.93
N ALA A 78 -17.90 -10.75 15.89
CA ALA A 78 -18.81 -10.70 17.03
C ALA A 78 -19.48 -12.05 17.31
N GLU A 79 -19.85 -12.78 16.26
CA GLU A 79 -20.46 -14.11 16.37
C GLU A 79 -19.43 -15.12 16.90
N LYS A 80 -18.18 -15.05 16.42
CA LYS A 80 -17.09 -15.88 16.92
C LYS A 80 -16.78 -15.61 18.40
N LEU A 81 -16.90 -14.36 18.82
CA LEU A 81 -16.69 -13.94 20.21
C LEU A 81 -17.75 -14.52 21.13
N GLU A 82 -19.01 -14.44 20.70
CA GLU A 82 -20.19 -14.94 21.43
C GLU A 82 -20.20 -16.47 21.50
N GLU A 83 -19.92 -17.17 20.39
CA GLU A 83 -19.78 -18.63 20.35
C GLU A 83 -18.66 -19.14 21.26
N THR A 84 -17.53 -18.42 21.30
CA THR A 84 -16.36 -18.84 22.08
C THR A 84 -16.48 -18.39 23.54
N GLY A 85 -17.38 -17.46 23.86
CA GLY A 85 -17.46 -16.81 25.18
C GLY A 85 -16.14 -16.17 25.59
N ALA A 86 -15.42 -15.58 24.63
CA ALA A 86 -14.16 -14.92 24.91
C ALA A 86 -14.39 -13.43 25.22
N ASP A 87 -13.66 -12.89 26.18
CA ASP A 87 -13.82 -11.50 26.64
C ASP A 87 -12.92 -10.53 25.85
N MET A 88 -11.87 -11.07 25.22
CA MET A 88 -10.84 -10.29 24.55
C MET A 88 -10.41 -10.95 23.24
N ILE A 89 -10.11 -10.14 22.23
CA ILE A 89 -9.58 -10.60 20.94
C ILE A 89 -8.22 -9.96 20.70
N ILE A 90 -7.24 -10.79 20.33
CA ILE A 90 -5.88 -10.37 19.97
C ILE A 90 -5.69 -10.63 18.48
N PHE A 91 -5.67 -9.56 17.69
CA PHE A 91 -5.41 -9.66 16.26
C PHE A 91 -3.91 -9.76 15.98
N TRP A 92 -3.53 -10.59 15.01
CA TRP A 92 -2.16 -10.68 14.52
C TRP A 92 -2.15 -10.69 12.98
N GLY A 93 -1.12 -10.10 12.38
CA GLY A 93 -0.89 -10.16 10.94
C GLY A 93 0.60 -10.40 10.71
N SER A 94 0.98 -11.57 10.19
CA SER A 94 2.39 -11.91 9.98
C SER A 94 2.54 -12.95 8.88
N GLN A 95 3.28 -12.60 7.84
CA GLN A 95 3.60 -13.50 6.73
C GLN A 95 4.36 -14.77 7.18
N SER A 96 5.25 -14.65 8.18
CA SER A 96 6.10 -15.76 8.69
C SER A 96 5.55 -16.49 9.93
N GLY A 97 4.36 -16.12 10.42
CA GLY A 97 3.74 -16.72 11.62
C GLY A 97 4.39 -16.38 12.97
N THR A 98 5.35 -15.45 13.04
CA THR A 98 5.95 -15.04 14.32
C THR A 98 4.97 -14.29 15.20
N ALA A 99 4.19 -13.37 14.64
CA ALA A 99 3.15 -12.65 15.39
C ALA A 99 2.05 -13.60 15.90
N GLN A 100 1.72 -14.66 15.16
CA GLN A 100 0.76 -15.68 15.60
C GLN A 100 1.23 -16.36 16.89
N ARG A 101 2.51 -16.75 16.98
CA ARG A 101 3.07 -17.37 18.20
C ARG A 101 3.05 -16.40 19.37
N MET A 102 3.35 -15.12 19.13
CA MET A 102 3.30 -14.09 20.17
C MET A 102 1.87 -13.87 20.66
N ALA A 103 0.89 -13.75 19.76
CA ALA A 103 -0.51 -13.58 20.11
C ALA A 103 -1.07 -14.76 20.92
N ASN A 104 -0.68 -16.00 20.58
CA ASN A 104 -1.06 -17.19 21.34
C ASN A 104 -0.44 -17.23 22.74
N ARG A 105 0.81 -16.78 22.89
CA ARG A 105 1.47 -16.67 24.20
C ARG A 105 0.78 -15.61 25.05
N LEU A 106 0.54 -14.44 24.47
CA LEU A 106 -0.16 -13.34 25.13
C LEU A 106 -1.58 -13.76 25.55
N ALA A 107 -2.32 -14.46 24.71
CA ALA A 107 -3.65 -14.96 25.04
C ALA A 107 -3.66 -15.89 26.27
N LYS A 108 -2.66 -16.78 26.36
CA LYS A 108 -2.48 -17.67 27.52
C LYS A 108 -2.10 -16.91 28.77
N GLU A 109 -1.21 -15.93 28.65
CA GLU A 109 -0.83 -15.07 29.79
C GLU A 109 -1.99 -14.22 30.28
N CYS A 110 -2.83 -13.69 29.38
CA CYS A 110 -4.04 -12.96 29.73
C CYS A 110 -5.02 -13.83 30.52
N HIS A 111 -5.22 -15.07 30.09
CA HIS A 111 -6.08 -16.01 30.80
C HIS A 111 -5.49 -16.39 32.17
N GLN A 112 -4.19 -16.65 32.25
CA GLN A 112 -3.54 -17.04 33.51
C GLN A 112 -3.45 -15.90 34.53
N ARG A 113 -3.20 -14.66 34.10
CA ARG A 113 -2.97 -13.52 35.00
C ARG A 113 -4.24 -12.76 35.33
N PHE A 114 -5.16 -12.64 34.38
CA PHE A 114 -6.36 -11.80 34.52
C PHE A 114 -7.66 -12.61 34.49
N GLY A 115 -7.60 -13.93 34.25
CA GLY A 115 -8.80 -14.77 34.10
C GLY A 115 -9.58 -14.54 32.80
N VAL A 116 -9.18 -13.55 32.00
CA VAL A 116 -9.84 -13.12 30.76
C VAL A 116 -9.57 -14.14 29.66
N LYS A 117 -10.63 -14.68 29.05
CA LYS A 117 -10.47 -15.59 27.91
C LYS A 117 -10.15 -14.78 26.66
N ALA A 118 -8.89 -14.83 26.24
CA ALA A 118 -8.41 -14.11 25.06
C ALA A 118 -8.31 -15.05 23.83
N LEU A 119 -8.85 -14.62 22.69
CA LEU A 119 -8.82 -15.35 21.42
C LEU A 119 -7.83 -14.70 20.45
N SER A 120 -6.87 -15.45 19.92
CA SER A 120 -5.94 -14.94 18.89
C SER A 120 -6.48 -15.16 17.48
N VAL A 121 -6.53 -14.12 16.65
CA VAL A 121 -7.22 -14.13 15.35
C VAL A 121 -6.35 -13.46 14.26
N ASP A 122 -6.28 -14.02 13.04
CA ASP A 122 -5.56 -13.36 11.91
C ASP A 122 -6.34 -12.12 11.45
N ALA A 123 -5.70 -10.97 11.37
CA ALA A 123 -6.31 -9.72 10.93
C ALA A 123 -6.73 -9.76 9.45
N SER A 124 -6.07 -10.57 8.62
CA SER A 124 -6.30 -10.67 7.17
C SER A 124 -7.59 -11.41 6.84
N ASP A 125 -8.01 -12.32 7.73
CA ASP A 125 -9.23 -13.12 7.56
C ASP A 125 -10.51 -12.30 7.82
N TYR A 126 -10.37 -11.11 8.40
CA TYR A 126 -11.50 -10.25 8.76
C TYR A 126 -11.47 -8.93 8.00
N SER A 127 -12.07 -8.93 6.82
CA SER A 127 -12.40 -7.69 6.11
C SER A 127 -13.55 -6.97 6.81
N ARG A 128 -13.33 -5.71 7.18
CA ARG A 128 -14.31 -4.83 7.83
C ARG A 128 -15.35 -4.31 6.83
N SER A 129 -16.04 -5.15 6.07
CA SER A 129 -17.19 -4.71 5.26
C SER A 129 -18.46 -4.69 6.12
N ARG A 130 -18.52 -3.76 7.08
CA ARG A 130 -19.78 -3.39 7.73
C ARG A 130 -20.43 -2.30 6.87
N SER A 131 -21.06 -2.68 5.76
CA SER A 131 -22.08 -1.82 5.15
C SER A 131 -23.27 -1.81 6.10
N ARG A 132 -23.24 -0.88 7.05
CA ARG A 132 -24.39 -0.55 7.89
C ARG A 132 -25.39 0.15 6.98
N SER A 133 -26.15 -0.62 6.20
CA SER A 133 -27.39 -0.11 5.63
C SER A 133 -28.27 0.24 6.82
N ARG A 134 -28.50 1.56 6.97
CA ARG A 134 -29.59 2.07 7.78
C ARG A 134 -30.86 1.67 7.05
N ASP A 135 -31.48 0.61 7.51
CA ASP A 135 -32.87 0.36 7.21
C ASP A 135 -33.66 0.83 8.44
N TYR A 136 -34.40 1.92 8.23
CA TYR A 136 -35.54 2.37 9.04
C TYR A 136 -36.77 1.59 8.58
#